data_AF-A0A966PWZ9-F1
#
_entry.id   AF-A0A966PWZ9-F1
#
_cell.length_a   1.000
_cell.length_b   1.000
_cell.length_c   1.000
_cell.angle_alpha   90.00
_cell.angle_beta   90.00
_cell.angle_gamma   90.00
#
_symmetry.space_group_name_H-M   'P 1'
#
loop_
_entity.id
_entity.type
_entity.pdbx_description
1 polymer ?
#
loop_
_entity_poly.entity_id
_entity_poly.type
_entity_poly.pdbx_seq_one_letter_code
_entity_poly.pdbx_strand_id
1 'polypeptide(L)' 'MRCVACNKNLNDFESTRKSAVTGEYLDLCNACYHAVEDDVPAKERDDLRSEEELFDDNVNPNDFEPPL' A
#
# COMPACT_ATOMS: atom_id res chain seq x y z
N MET A 1 -7.03 -8.35 9.93
CA MET A 1 -7.69 -7.09 10.36
C MET A 1 -8.56 -6.59 9.20
N ARG A 2 -9.36 -5.52 9.34
CA ARG A 2 -10.24 -5.03 8.25
C ARG A 2 -10.01 -3.56 7.97
N CYS A 3 -10.06 -3.17 6.70
CA CYS A 3 -9.92 -1.79 6.27
C CYS A 3 -11.01 -0.92 6.93
N VAL A 4 -10.62 0.16 7.62
CA VAL A 4 -11.59 1.05 8.28
C VAL A 4 -12.46 1.83 7.29
N ALA A 5 -12.00 2.00 6.05
CA ALA A 5 -12.74 2.73 5.00
C ALA A 5 -13.72 1.84 4.21
N CYS A 6 -13.31 0.63 3.82
CA CYS A 6 -14.10 -0.24 2.93
C CYS A 6 -14.43 -1.63 3.51
N ASN A 7 -14.01 -1.93 4.74
CA ASN A 7 -14.27 -3.18 5.45
C ASN A 7 -13.70 -4.47 4.81
N LYS A 8 -12.86 -4.34 3.76
CA LYS A 8 -12.11 -5.44 3.13
C LYS A 8 -11.16 -6.09 4.16
N ASN A 9 -10.98 -7.41 4.06
CA ASN A 9 -9.92 -8.09 4.82
C ASN A 9 -8.55 -7.57 4.38
N LEU A 10 -7.75 -7.13 5.35
CA LEU A 10 -6.37 -6.73 5.14
C LEU A 10 -5.47 -7.96 5.10
N ASN A 11 -4.47 -7.95 4.22
CA ASN A 11 -3.39 -8.92 4.24
C ASN A 11 -2.30 -8.56 5.27
N ASP A 12 -1.23 -9.37 5.35
CA ASP A 12 -0.15 -9.18 6.32
C ASP A 12 0.61 -7.85 6.09
N PHE A 13 0.82 -7.44 4.85
CA PHE A 13 1.42 -6.16 4.52
C PHE A 13 0.56 -4.98 5.01
N GLU A 14 -0.69 -4.94 4.55
CA GLU A 14 -1.65 -3.88 4.87
C GLU A 14 -1.94 -3.78 6.38
N SER A 15 -1.98 -4.92 7.09
CA SER A 15 -2.21 -4.96 8.54
C SER A 15 -1.00 -4.57 9.39
N THR A 16 0.19 -4.47 8.79
CA THR A 16 1.40 -3.98 9.49
C THR A 16 1.73 -2.52 9.22
N ARG A 17 1.02 -1.86 8.29
CA ARG A 17 1.20 -0.44 7.95
C ARG A 17 0.88 0.48 9.13
N LYS A 18 1.81 1.40 9.43
CA LYS A 18 1.68 2.38 10.53
C LYS A 18 1.86 3.80 10.04
N SER A 19 1.20 4.76 10.68
CA SER A 19 1.52 6.18 10.50
C SER A 19 2.98 6.43 10.88
N ALA A 20 3.73 7.10 10.01
CA ALA A 20 5.09 7.54 10.31
C ALA A 20 5.12 8.64 11.39
N VAL A 21 4.00 9.34 11.62
CA VAL A 21 3.88 10.44 12.58
C VAL A 21 3.50 9.92 13.97
N THR A 22 2.45 9.10 14.07
CA THR A 22 1.92 8.65 15.36
C THR A 22 2.41 7.27 15.77
N GLY A 23 2.86 6.45 14.81
CA GLY A 23 3.21 5.04 15.05
C GLY A 23 2.00 4.11 15.22
N GLU A 24 0.78 4.62 15.07
CA GLU A 24 -0.45 3.83 15.12
C GLU A 24 -0.71 3.09 13.80
N TYR A 25 -1.44 1.98 13.87
CA TYR A 25 -1.85 1.23 12.68
C TYR A 25 -2.88 2.03 11.88
N LEU A 26 -2.68 2.12 10.56
CA LEU A 26 -3.61 2.83 9.70
C LEU A 26 -4.86 2.01 9.39
N ASP A 27 -4.74 0.67 9.39
CA ASP A 27 -5.82 -0.26 9.04
C ASP A 27 -6.52 0.13 7.73
N LEU A 28 -5.74 0.46 6.70
CA LEU A 28 -6.21 0.78 5.35
C LEU A 28 -5.63 -0.21 4.35
N CYS A 29 -6.49 -0.73 3.46
CA CYS A 29 -6.03 -1.49 2.31
C CYS A 29 -5.27 -0.58 1.33
N ASN A 30 -4.45 -1.15 0.44
CA ASN A 30 -3.64 -0.37 -0.50
C ASN A 30 -4.48 0.63 -1.32
N ALA A 31 -5.62 0.20 -1.84
CA ALA A 31 -6.50 1.08 -2.61
C ALA A 31 -7.03 2.28 -1.81
N CYS A 32 -7.39 2.08 -0.54
CA CYS A 32 -7.87 3.18 0.31
C CYS A 32 -6.73 4.05 0.84
N TYR A 33 -5.55 3.47 1.06
CA TYR A 33 -4.36 4.21 1.47
C TYR A 33 -3.83 5.08 0.33
N HIS A 34 -3.83 4.60 -0.92
CA HIS A 34 -3.37 5.34 -2.08
C HIS A 34 -4.11 6.68 -2.27
N ALA A 35 -5.38 6.75 -1.87
CA ALA A 35 -6.16 7.99 -1.92
C ALA A 35 -5.71 9.07 -0.91
N VAL A 36 -4.89 8.71 0.08
CA VAL A 36 -4.44 9.60 1.16
C VAL A 36 -2.92 9.53 1.41
N GLU A 37 -2.17 8.80 0.57
CA GLU A 37 -0.75 8.52 0.80
C GLU A 37 0.13 9.77 0.76
N ASP A 38 -0.29 10.78 -0.01
CA ASP A 38 0.38 12.09 -0.08
C ASP A 38 0.31 12.87 1.24
N ASP A 39 -0.79 12.72 1.98
CA ASP A 39 -1.05 13.45 3.22
C ASP A 39 -0.72 12.64 4.49
N VAL A 40 -0.77 11.30 4.38
CA VAL A 40 -0.61 10.37 5.50
C VAL A 40 0.64 9.52 5.28
N PRO A 41 1.83 10.01 5.66
CA PRO A 41 3.06 9.24 5.49
C PRO A 41 3.00 7.98 6.35
N ALA A 42 3.31 6.83 5.75
CA ALA A 42 3.31 5.54 6.41
C ALA A 42 4.70 4.91 6.49
N LYS A 43 4.90 4.09 7.52
CA LYS A 43 5.99 3.13 7.63
C LYS A 43 5.46 1.76 7.22
N GLU A 44 6.07 1.19 6.20
CA GLU A 44 5.68 -0.08 5.61
C GLU A 44 6.75 -1.15 5.84
N ARG A 45 6.35 -2.41 5.63
CA ARG A 45 7.20 -3.59 5.75
C ARG A 45 7.28 -4.27 4.40
N ASP A 46 8.18 -3.79 3.54
CA ASP A 46 8.32 -4.32 2.18
C ASP A 46 8.69 -5.81 2.14
N ASP A 47 9.22 -6.36 3.23
CA ASP A 47 9.44 -7.80 3.40
C ASP A 47 8.14 -8.63 3.37
N LEU A 48 6.99 -8.00 3.61
CA LEU A 48 5.66 -8.62 3.59
C LEU A 48 4.87 -8.29 2.32
N ARG A 49 5.38 -7.41 1.46
CA ARG A 49 4.70 -7.00 0.22
C ARG A 49 4.67 -8.20 -0.73
N SER A 50 3.49 -8.57 -1.23
CA SER A 50 3.38 -9.68 -2.18
C SER A 50 3.80 -9.24 -3.59
N GLU A 51 4.27 -10.18 -4.39
CA GLU A 51 4.60 -9.92 -5.80
C GLU A 51 3.37 -9.39 -6.57
N GLU A 52 2.17 -9.87 -6.22
CA GLU A 52 0.90 -9.43 -6.81
C GLU A 52 0.60 -7.94 -6.57
N GLU A 53 1.15 -7.34 -5.51
CA GLU A 53 1.04 -5.89 -5.24
C GLU A 53 2.11 -5.05 -5.94
N LEU A 54 3.13 -5.69 -6.54
CA LEU A 54 4.15 -4.99 -7.35
C LEU A 54 3.69 -4.79 -8.80
N PHE A 55 2.70 -5.58 -9.24
CA PHE A 55 2.09 -5.41 -10.55
C PHE A 55 0.93 -4.43 -10.42
N ASP A 56 1.23 -3.14 -10.64
CA ASP A 56 0.17 -2.17 -10.90
C ASP A 56 -0.38 -2.44 -12.32
N ASP A 57 -1.62 -2.93 -12.39
CA ASP A 57 -2.34 -3.18 -13.64
C ASP A 57 -2.51 -1.90 -14.50
N ASN A 58 -2.19 -0.71 -13.97
CA ASN A 58 -2.16 0.55 -14.70
C ASN A 58 -0.80 0.90 -15.31
N VAL A 59 0.25 0.08 -15.11
CA VAL A 59 1.54 0.28 -15.77
C VAL A 59 1.38 -0.06 -17.24
N ASN A 60 1.36 0.97 -18.09
CA ASN A 60 1.36 0.78 -19.52
C ASN A 60 2.69 0.09 -19.92
N PRO A 61 2.65 -1.05 -20.62
CA PRO A 61 3.86 -1.73 -21.08
C PRO A 61 4.79 -0.85 -21.94
N ASN A 62 4.27 0.26 -22.49
CA ASN A 62 5.05 1.24 -23.24
C ASN A 62 5.77 2.29 -22.36
N ASP A 63 5.48 2.36 -21.06
CA ASP A 63 6.17 3.25 -20.11
C ASP A 63 7.44 2.60 -19.54
N PHE A 64 7.75 1.36 -19.92
CA PHE A 64 9.01 0.70 -19.58
C PHE A 64 10.14 1.29 -20.42
N GLU A 65 10.75 2.37 -19.93
CA GLU A 65 11.94 2.95 -20.57
C GLU A 65 13.09 1.94 -20.48
N PRO A 66 13.64 1.47 -21.62
CA PRO A 66 14.75 0.53 -21.58
C PRO A 66 15.98 1.22 -20.96
N PRO A 67 16.79 0.51 -20.15
CA PRO A 67 17.99 1.09 -19.57
C PRO A 67 18.97 1.50 -20.68
N LEU A 68 19.54 2.71 -20.56
CA LEU A 68 20.57 3.28 -21.43
C LEU A 68 21.89 2.51 -21.36
#